data_AF-A0A0B7B4Y9-F1
#
_entry.id   AF-A0A0B7B4Y9-F1
#
_cell.length_a   1.000
_cell.length_b   1.000
_cell.length_c   1.000
_cell.angle_alpha   90.00
_cell.angle_beta   90.00
_cell.angle_gamma   90.00
#
_symmetry.space_group_name_H-M   'P 1'
#
loop_
_entity.id
_entity.type
_entity.pdbx_description
1 polymer ?
#
loop_
_entity_poly.entity_id
_entity_poly.type
_entity_poly.pdbx_seq_one_letter_code
_entity_poly.pdbx_strand_id
1 'polypeptide(L)'
;MKVEDQKKFLTKTNCQIGIGTPGRLLLLAKQGVLQLESLVAVVLDWNWRDSKLKRLTDIPEIQQDLVILLKDFILEAVKGSQCKLALL
;
A
#
# COMPACT_ATOMS: atom_id res chain seq x y z
N MET A 1 3.56 16.06 0.28
CA MET A 1 4.68 15.70 1.17
C MET A 1 5.76 15.00 0.36
N LYS A 2 7.02 15.44 0.43
CA LYS A 2 8.14 14.75 -0.25
C LYS A 2 8.38 13.41 0.42
N VAL A 3 8.91 12.43 -0.32
CA VAL A 3 9.16 11.07 0.22
C VAL A 3 10.02 11.10 1.47
N GLU A 4 11.06 11.93 1.49
CA GLU A 4 11.94 12.11 2.66
C GLU A 4 11.22 12.61 3.91
N ASP A 5 10.23 13.49 3.75
CA ASP A 5 9.43 13.98 4.86
C ASP A 5 8.49 12.89 5.38
N GLN A 6 7.93 12.06 4.48
CA GLN A 6 7.11 10.90 4.88
C GLN A 6 7.96 9.89 5.65
N LYS A 7 9.19 9.64 5.20
CA LYS A 7 10.13 8.76 5.90
C LYS A 7 10.40 9.26 7.32
N LYS A 8 10.77 10.53 7.48
CA LYS A 8 11.00 11.13 8.80
C LYS A 8 9.78 11.03 9.71
N PHE A 9 8.58 11.21 9.15
CA PHE A 9 7.32 11.07 9.90
C PHE A 9 7.08 9.63 10.36
N LEU A 10 7.17 8.66 9.45
CA LEU A 10 6.92 7.24 9.72
C LEU A 10 7.95 6.62 10.67
N THR A 11 9.19 7.10 10.67
CA THR A 11 10.19 6.66 11.66
C THR A 11 9.88 7.13 13.08
N LYS A 12 9.15 8.25 13.23
CA LYS A 12 8.83 8.85 14.55
C LYS A 12 7.42 8.56 15.02
N THR A 13 6.54 8.14 14.11
CA THR A 13 5.10 8.09 14.34
C THR A 13 4.56 6.76 13.86
N ASN A 14 3.83 6.07 14.72
CA ASN A 14 3.05 4.91 14.30
C ASN A 14 1.82 5.39 13.50
N CYS A 15 1.76 5.04 12.22
CA CYS A 15 0.67 5.43 11.34
C CYS A 15 -0.46 4.41 11.42
N GLN A 16 -1.59 4.78 12.02
CA GLN A 16 -2.74 3.88 12.15
C GLN A 16 -3.50 3.69 10.83
N ILE A 17 -3.50 4.70 9.96
CA ILE A 17 -4.20 4.67 8.67
C ILE A 17 -3.29 5.28 7.61
N GLY A 18 -2.87 4.46 6.65
CA GLY A 18 -2.13 4.89 5.47
C GLY A 18 -3.02 4.85 4.21
N ILE A 19 -3.12 5.97 3.50
CA ILE A 19 -3.79 6.04 2.20
C ILE A 19 -2.76 6.48 1.17
N GLY A 20 -2.64 5.75 0.07
CA GLY A 20 -1.67 6.08 -0.97
C GLY A 20 -1.83 5.23 -2.21
N THR A 21 -1.15 5.64 -3.28
CA THR A 21 -1.03 4.84 -4.50
C THR A 21 -0.09 3.65 -4.27
N PRO A 22 -0.27 2.54 -4.99
CA PRO A 22 0.59 1.36 -4.86
C PRO A 22 2.08 1.69 -4.99
N GLY A 23 2.48 2.48 -5.99
CA GLY A 23 3.89 2.86 -6.18
C GLY A 23 4.48 3.64 -5.02
N ARG A 24 3.69 4.48 -4.33
CA ARG A 24 4.19 5.20 -3.15
C ARG A 24 4.34 4.28 -1.95
N LEU A 25 3.34 3.44 -1.69
CA LEU A 25 3.38 2.48 -0.58
C LEU A 25 4.51 1.46 -0.79
N LEU A 26 4.70 1.00 -2.03
CA LEU A 26 5.79 0.10 -2.40
C LEU A 26 7.16 0.72 -2.16
N LEU A 27 7.36 2.00 -2.52
CA LEU A 27 8.61 2.70 -2.24
C LEU A 27 8.91 2.76 -0.74
N LEU A 28 7.91 3.09 0.08
CA LEU A 28 8.06 3.17 1.53
C LEU A 28 8.30 1.78 2.17
N ALA A 29 7.63 0.75 1.66
CA ALA A 29 7.84 -0.63 2.09
C ALA A 29 9.26 -1.12 1.75
N LYS A 30 9.74 -0.88 0.52
CA LYS A 30 11.12 -1.19 0.10
C LYS A 30 12.19 -0.48 0.93
N GLN A 31 11.88 0.71 1.45
CA GLN A 31 12.77 1.46 2.33
C GLN A 31 12.71 1.00 3.80
N GLY A 32 11.83 0.06 4.15
CA GLY A 32 11.66 -0.44 5.51
C GLY A 32 11.08 0.59 6.48
N VAL A 33 10.42 1.63 5.97
CA VAL A 33 9.85 2.72 6.81
C VAL A 33 8.36 2.54 7.04
N LEU A 34 7.71 1.63 6.31
CA LEU A 34 6.32 1.26 6.48
C LEU A 34 6.26 0.00 7.35
N GLN A 35 5.75 0.13 8.58
CA GLN A 35 5.52 -0.99 9.50
C GLN A 35 4.26 -1.75 9.07
N LEU A 36 4.36 -3.06 8.88
CA LEU A 36 3.29 -3.93 8.38
C LEU A 36 2.91 -5.03 9.37
N GLU A 37 3.66 -5.17 10.47
CA GLU A 37 3.58 -6.27 11.44
C GLU A 37 2.26 -6.30 12.22
N SER A 38 1.57 -5.16 12.32
CA SER A 38 0.30 -5.00 13.05
C SER A 38 -0.87 -4.58 12.14
N LEU A 39 -0.78 -4.88 10.84
CA LEU A 39 -1.87 -4.61 9.90
C LEU A 39 -3.15 -5.36 10.29
N VAL A 40 -4.23 -4.60 10.45
CA VAL A 40 -5.58 -5.13 10.75
C VAL A 40 -6.42 -5.26 9.48
N ALA A 41 -6.24 -4.35 8.53
CA ALA A 41 -6.97 -4.39 7.27
C ALA A 41 -6.17 -3.73 6.14
N VAL A 42 -6.36 -4.27 4.93
CA VAL A 42 -5.97 -3.62 3.68
C VAL A 42 -7.21 -3.54 2.81
N VAL A 43 -7.52 -2.32 2.38
CA VAL A 43 -8.68 -2.05 1.54
C VAL A 43 -8.18 -1.52 0.20
N LEU A 44 -8.53 -2.20 -0.88
CA LEU A 44 -8.27 -1.74 -2.23
C LEU A 44 -9.56 -1.18 -2.81
N ASP A 45 -9.52 0.07 -3.23
CA ASP A 45 -10.62 0.67 -3.99
C ASP A 45 -10.56 0.12 -5.43
N TRP A 46 -11.24 -1.01 -5.64
CA TRP A 46 -11.15 -1.78 -6.88
C TRP A 46 -11.98 -1.13 -8.00
N ASN A 47 -13.07 -0.48 -7.61
CA ASN A 47 -14.01 0.14 -8.53
C ASN A 47 -13.70 1.60 -8.87
N TRP A 48 -12.81 2.27 -8.13
CA TRP A 48 -12.39 3.63 -8.47
C TRP A 48 -11.84 3.74 -9.89
N ARG A 49 -12.18 4.85 -10.54
CA ARG A 49 -11.74 5.18 -11.88
C ARG A 49 -11.16 6.58 -11.91
N ASP A 50 -10.07 6.75 -12.65
CA ASP A 50 -9.50 8.06 -12.93
C ASP A 50 -10.38 8.86 -13.90
N SER A 51 -9.96 10.09 -14.24
CA SER A 51 -10.65 10.95 -15.20
C SER A 51 -10.72 10.39 -16.63
N LYS A 52 -9.96 9.32 -16.92
CA LYS A 52 -9.95 8.58 -18.19
C LYS A 52 -10.70 7.25 -18.08
N LEU A 53 -11.48 7.06 -17.01
CA LEU A 53 -12.26 5.86 -16.72
C LEU A 53 -11.43 4.58 -16.53
N LYS A 54 -10.13 4.72 -16.25
CA LYS A 54 -9.23 3.60 -15.98
C LYS A 54 -9.24 3.24 -14.49
N ARG A 55 -9.33 1.95 -14.19
CA ARG A 55 -9.11 1.37 -12.86
C ARG A 55 -7.63 1.24 -12.56
N LEU A 56 -7.31 0.95 -11.29
CA LEU A 56 -5.96 0.61 -10.82
C LEU A 56 -5.28 -0.48 -11.66
N THR A 57 -6.04 -1.48 -12.12
CA THR A 57 -5.52 -2.60 -12.91
C THR A 57 -5.38 -2.31 -14.41
N ASP A 58 -5.98 -1.23 -14.90
CA ASP A 58 -5.97 -0.88 -16.33
C ASP A 58 -4.72 -0.07 -16.71
N ILE A 59 -3.94 0.36 -15.71
CA ILE A 59 -2.69 1.12 -15.88
C ILE A 59 -1.53 0.16 -15.56
N PRO A 60 -0.75 -0.30 -16.56
CA PRO A 60 0.25 -1.36 -16.38
C PRO A 60 1.26 -1.10 -15.26
N GLU A 61 1.76 0.14 -15.14
CA GLU A 61 2.75 0.50 -14.14
C GLU A 61 2.17 0.41 -12.73
N ILE A 62 0.93 0.86 -12.55
CA ILE A 62 0.23 0.80 -11.27
C ILE A 62 -0.13 -0.65 -10.92
N GLN A 63 -0.55 -1.44 -11.91
CA GLN A 63 -0.82 -2.86 -11.74
C GLN A 63 0.45 -3.61 -11.29
N GLN A 64 1.59 -3.33 -11.92
CA GLN A 64 2.87 -3.93 -11.54
C GLN A 64 3.25 -3.58 -10.10
N ASP A 65 3.18 -2.30 -9.73
CA ASP A 65 3.47 -1.87 -8.36
C ASP A 65 2.51 -2.51 -7.34
N LEU A 66 1.23 -2.64 -7.69
CA LEU A 66 0.24 -3.30 -6.83
C LEU A 66 0.56 -4.78 -6.61
N VAL A 67 0.90 -5.51 -7.68
CA VAL A 67 1.25 -6.93 -7.59
C VAL A 67 2.49 -7.14 -6.72
N ILE A 68 3.52 -6.31 -6.90
CA ILE A 68 4.76 -6.38 -6.10
C ILE A 68 4.47 -6.04 -4.64
N LEU A 69 3.73 -4.96 -4.37
CA LEU A 69 3.35 -4.56 -3.01
C LEU A 69 2.57 -5.67 -2.29
N LEU A 70 1.59 -6.27 -2.98
CA LEU A 70 0.79 -7.34 -2.41
C LEU A 70 1.63 -8.58 -2.14
N LYS A 71 2.37 -9.06 -3.14
CA LYS A 71 3.11 -10.32 -3.07
C LYS A 71 4.28 -10.26 -2.09
N ASP A 72 5.12 -9.24 -2.21
CA ASP A 72 6.43 -9.23 -1.55
C ASP A 72 6.38 -8.60 -0.15
N PHE A 73 5.32 -7.86 0.17
CA PHE A 73 5.22 -7.13 1.44
C PHE A 73 3.94 -7.47 2.20
N ILE A 74 2.76 -7.21 1.62
CA ILE A 74 1.50 -7.34 2.37
C ILE A 74 1.19 -8.80 2.69
N LEU A 75 1.20 -9.69 1.69
CA LEU A 75 0.87 -11.10 1.88
C LEU A 75 1.86 -11.80 2.82
N GLU A 76 3.15 -11.48 2.74
CA GLU A 76 4.15 -12.01 3.67
C GLU A 76 3.94 -11.49 5.10
N ALA A 77 3.61 -10.20 5.27
CA ALA A 77 3.38 -9.61 6.59
C ALA A 77 2.10 -10.12 7.27
N VAL A 78 1.06 -10.46 6.49
CA VAL A 78 -0.25 -10.85 7.04
C VAL A 78 -0.49 -12.36 7.03
N LYS A 79 0.47 -13.15 6.55
CA LYS A 79 0.35 -14.61 6.51
C LYS A 79 0.18 -15.17 7.93
N GLY A 80 -0.97 -15.77 8.20
CA GLY A 80 -1.31 -16.32 9.52
C GLY A 80 -1.81 -15.28 10.54
N SER A 81 -1.97 -14.02 10.14
CA SER A 81 -2.62 -12.99 10.97
C SER A 81 -4.14 -12.95 10.72
N GLN A 82 -4.86 -12.19 11.56
CA GLN A 82 -6.29 -11.93 11.37
C GLN A 82 -6.57 -10.71 10.46
N CYS A 83 -5.56 -10.25 9.71
CA CYS A 83 -5.71 -9.10 8.83
C CYS A 83 -6.76 -9.38 7.74
N LYS A 84 -7.64 -8.39 7.52
CA LYS A 84 -8.70 -8.48 6.51
C LYS A 84 -8.26 -7.83 5.21
N LEU A 85 -8.41 -8.55 4.11
CA LEU A 85 -8.27 -7.99 2.77
C LEU A 85 -9.66 -7.70 2.20
N ALA A 86 -9.91 -6.46 1.80
CA ALA A 86 -11.19 -6.04 1.24
C ALA A 86 -11.00 -5.33 -0.10
N LEU A 87 -11.97 -5.51 -0.99
CA LEU A 87 -12.10 -4.80 -2.26
C LEU A 87 -13.40 -3.98 -2.19
N LEU A 88 -13.32 -2.69 -2.52
CA LEU A 88 -14.49 -1.79 -2.65
C LEU A 88 -14.94 -1.67 -4.11
#